data_AF-A0A3M6Y1I3-F1
#
_entry.id   AF-A0A3M6Y1I3-F1
#
_cell.length_a   1.000
_cell.length_b   1.000
_cell.length_c   1.000
_cell.angle_alpha   90.00
_cell.angle_beta   90.00
_cell.angle_gamma   90.00
#
_symmetry.space_group_name_H-M   'P 1'
#
loop_
_entity.id
_entity.type
_entity.pdbx_description
1 polymer ?
#
loop_
_entity_poly.entity_id
_entity_poly.type
_entity_poly.pdbx_seq_one_letter_code
_entity_poly.pdbx_strand_id
1 'polypeptide(L)'
;MSSLLLHQSTTMRFLSLFVLASTAFAAPTDSLVQERATQQCGQYQTQYNGPYSLATNGWGWSTGTGSQCSEINNFSGNTIAWDTTWTWSGGPTTVKSYTNIQQQSYSRKQLGRYASMPTTWKWSYTGTNLAANGEYHPSFDGFRRLTNLFEVAYDTFVGTSPNGANAFEVMVWLGLYGDVSPLSSNGYPFTPIASPVINGVQFDLAYGLNGNVKFYSFVARSHAATTFSGDFLNFYKYLQQNYASNGFNSNLYLQAFQAGTEVFTGSNAKFDTTAYSVSIS
;
A
#
# COMPACT_ATOMS: atom_id res chain seq x y z
N MET A 1 -70.21 60.37 -64.03
CA MET A 1 -71.54 60.25 -63.40
C MET A 1 -71.46 59.21 -62.31
N SER A 2 -71.73 59.61 -61.06
CA SER A 2 -72.11 58.76 -59.91
C SER A 2 -71.09 57.70 -59.46
N SER A 3 -71.03 57.23 -58.22
CA SER A 3 -71.53 57.59 -56.89
C SER A 3 -70.96 56.49 -55.97
N LEU A 4 -70.70 56.85 -54.71
CA LEU A 4 -70.55 56.03 -53.50
C LEU A 4 -70.72 54.50 -53.60
N LEU A 5 -69.86 53.76 -52.92
CA LEU A 5 -70.26 52.99 -51.72
C LEU A 5 -69.04 52.52 -50.90
N LEU A 6 -69.18 52.66 -49.58
CA LEU A 6 -68.25 52.26 -48.54
C LEU A 6 -67.95 50.76 -48.56
N HIS A 7 -66.75 50.37 -48.12
CA HIS A 7 -66.56 49.31 -47.13
C HIS A 7 -65.29 49.62 -46.32
N GLN A 8 -65.44 49.78 -45.00
CA GLN A 8 -64.33 49.86 -44.06
C GLN A 8 -63.64 48.50 -44.01
N SER A 9 -62.33 48.46 -44.25
CA SER A 9 -61.48 47.33 -43.89
C SER A 9 -60.29 47.85 -43.11
N THR A 10 -60.26 47.49 -41.83
CA THR A 10 -59.31 47.92 -40.82
C THR A 10 -57.94 47.34 -41.13
N THR A 11 -57.04 48.14 -41.68
CA THR A 11 -55.65 47.74 -41.94
C THR A 11 -54.86 47.77 -40.63
N MET A 12 -54.73 46.61 -39.99
CA MET A 12 -53.89 46.42 -38.81
C MET A 12 -52.41 46.49 -39.24
N ARG A 13 -51.71 47.52 -38.76
CA ARG A 13 -50.28 47.73 -39.01
C ARG A 13 -49.47 46.60 -38.35
N PHE A 14 -48.75 45.82 -39.15
CA PHE A 14 -47.76 44.88 -38.65
C PHE A 14 -46.56 45.65 -38.07
N LEU A 15 -46.40 45.58 -36.75
CA LEU A 15 -45.20 46.02 -36.05
C LEU A 15 -44.21 44.84 -36.06
N SER A 16 -43.14 44.95 -36.83
CA SER A 16 -42.06 43.95 -36.86
C SER A 16 -41.26 44.00 -35.54
N LEU A 17 -41.58 43.11 -34.61
CA LEU A 17 -40.70 42.83 -33.46
C LEU A 17 -39.53 41.95 -33.92
N PHE A 18 -38.32 42.51 -33.91
CA PHE A 18 -37.09 41.74 -33.91
C PHE A 18 -36.93 41.06 -32.54
N VAL A 19 -37.24 39.77 -32.47
CA VAL A 19 -36.87 38.93 -31.32
C VAL A 19 -35.40 38.55 -31.48
N LEU A 20 -34.52 39.19 -30.72
CA LEU A 20 -33.15 38.75 -30.52
C LEU A 20 -33.21 37.42 -29.75
N ALA A 21 -33.04 36.31 -30.45
CA ALA A 21 -32.85 35.01 -29.83
C ALA A 21 -31.50 35.01 -29.09
N SER A 22 -31.54 35.13 -27.77
CA SER A 22 -30.39 34.92 -26.90
C SER A 22 -30.00 33.43 -26.95
N THR A 23 -29.02 33.08 -27.77
CA THR A 23 -28.35 31.78 -27.69
C THR A 23 -27.57 31.74 -26.38
N ALA A 24 -28.13 31.11 -25.36
CA ALA A 24 -27.39 30.73 -24.18
C ALA A 24 -26.35 29.67 -24.60
N PHE A 25 -25.09 30.08 -24.73
CA PHE A 25 -23.99 29.14 -24.79
C PHE A 25 -23.92 28.46 -23.41
N ALA A 26 -24.36 27.21 -23.33
CA ALA A 26 -23.98 26.36 -22.22
C ALA A 26 -22.45 26.20 -22.30
N ALA A 27 -21.74 26.89 -21.42
CA ALA A 27 -20.33 26.60 -21.21
C ALA A 27 -20.23 25.12 -20.79
N PRO A 28 -19.30 24.33 -21.35
CA PRO A 28 -19.02 23.03 -20.79
C PRO A 28 -18.62 23.27 -19.34
N THR A 29 -19.43 22.79 -18.40
CA THR A 29 -18.92 22.57 -17.06
C THR A 29 -17.78 21.57 -17.23
N ASP A 30 -16.55 22.03 -17.01
CA ASP A 30 -15.41 21.15 -16.69
C ASP A 30 -15.79 20.42 -15.41
N SER A 31 -16.62 19.38 -15.53
CA SER A 31 -16.59 18.28 -14.60
C SER A 31 -15.20 17.71 -14.77
N LEU A 32 -14.30 18.03 -13.84
CA LEU A 32 -13.08 17.28 -13.63
C LEU A 32 -13.49 15.81 -13.61
N VAL A 33 -13.27 15.11 -14.73
CA VAL A 33 -13.32 13.67 -14.73
C VAL A 33 -12.17 13.30 -13.81
N GLN A 34 -12.52 13.00 -12.56
CA GLN A 34 -11.60 12.34 -11.65
C GLN A 34 -11.13 11.11 -12.41
N GLU A 35 -9.85 11.13 -12.82
CA GLU A 35 -9.20 10.00 -13.46
C GLU A 35 -9.51 8.79 -12.59
N ARG A 36 -10.40 7.91 -13.06
CA ARG A 36 -10.67 6.66 -12.34
C ARG A 36 -9.34 5.95 -12.28
N ALA A 37 -8.86 5.65 -11.08
CA ALA A 37 -7.66 4.87 -10.95
C ALA A 37 -7.84 3.56 -11.72
N THR A 38 -6.91 3.30 -12.63
CA THR A 38 -7.06 2.20 -13.58
C THR A 38 -6.53 0.94 -12.94
N GLN A 39 -7.38 0.15 -12.30
CA GLN A 39 -7.01 -1.11 -11.65
C GLN A 39 -5.91 -1.88 -12.43
N GLN A 40 -4.82 -2.21 -11.76
CA GLN A 40 -3.67 -2.91 -12.34
C GLN A 40 -3.70 -4.40 -11.95
N CYS A 41 -3.84 -5.28 -12.95
CA CYS A 41 -3.95 -6.74 -12.77
C CYS A 41 -2.80 -7.51 -13.44
N GLY A 42 -1.78 -6.81 -13.95
CA GLY A 42 -0.59 -7.41 -14.53
C GLY A 42 0.49 -7.64 -13.48
N GLN A 43 1.30 -8.67 -13.70
CA GLN A 43 2.31 -9.17 -12.76
C GLN A 43 3.29 -8.09 -12.27
N TYR A 44 3.75 -7.21 -13.15
CA TYR A 44 4.74 -6.16 -12.86
C TYR A 44 4.25 -4.78 -13.33
N GLN A 45 3.02 -4.43 -12.98
CA GLN A 45 2.49 -3.09 -13.21
C GLN A 45 2.79 -2.17 -12.03
N THR A 46 2.95 -0.88 -12.34
CA THR A 46 3.17 0.18 -11.36
C THR A 46 2.33 1.40 -11.70
N GLN A 47 1.62 1.93 -10.70
CA GLN A 47 0.97 3.24 -10.73
C GLN A 47 1.74 4.24 -9.88
N TYR A 48 1.70 5.52 -10.23
CA TYR A 48 2.34 6.60 -9.48
C TYR A 48 1.31 7.64 -9.04
N ASN A 49 1.40 8.12 -7.81
CA ASN A 49 0.60 9.25 -7.34
C ASN A 49 1.33 10.01 -6.24
N GLY A 50 1.57 11.31 -6.47
CA GLY A 50 2.37 12.14 -5.59
C GLY A 50 3.77 11.54 -5.35
N PRO A 51 4.22 11.41 -4.08
CA PRO A 51 5.52 10.86 -3.75
C PRO A 51 5.53 9.32 -3.71
N TYR A 52 4.46 8.64 -4.13
CA TYR A 52 4.31 7.19 -4.00
C TYR A 52 4.19 6.48 -5.34
N SER A 53 4.60 5.21 -5.36
CA SER A 53 4.25 4.27 -6.42
C SER A 53 3.62 3.00 -5.85
N LEU A 54 2.53 2.52 -6.44
CA LEU A 54 1.90 1.24 -6.13
C LEU A 54 2.33 0.19 -7.16
N ALA A 55 3.01 -0.86 -6.73
CA ALA A 55 3.44 -1.96 -7.61
C ALA A 55 2.68 -3.26 -7.28
N THR A 56 2.22 -3.98 -8.31
CA THR A 56 1.65 -5.34 -8.12
C THR A 56 2.70 -6.30 -7.59
N ASN A 57 3.93 -6.24 -8.12
CA ASN A 57 5.11 -6.99 -7.69
C ASN A 57 4.85 -8.50 -7.51
N GLY A 58 4.34 -9.13 -8.57
CA GLY A 58 3.97 -10.55 -8.64
C GLY A 58 5.12 -11.52 -8.90
N TRP A 59 6.25 -11.38 -8.19
CA TRP A 59 7.46 -12.15 -8.46
C TRP A 59 7.29 -13.67 -8.35
N GLY A 60 6.37 -14.13 -7.50
CA GLY A 60 6.09 -15.53 -7.24
C GLY A 60 4.82 -16.07 -7.90
N TRP A 61 4.18 -15.33 -8.82
CA TRP A 61 2.93 -15.76 -9.48
C TRP A 61 3.05 -17.13 -10.17
N SER A 62 4.22 -17.46 -10.71
CA SER A 62 4.50 -18.75 -11.35
C SER A 62 4.49 -19.95 -10.40
N THR A 63 4.54 -19.72 -9.08
CA THR A 63 4.54 -20.77 -8.06
C THR A 63 3.13 -21.20 -7.63
N GLY A 64 2.09 -20.60 -8.21
CA GLY A 64 0.70 -20.90 -7.90
C GLY A 64 -0.25 -20.71 -9.06
N THR A 65 -1.54 -20.77 -8.77
CA THR A 65 -2.63 -20.50 -9.72
C THR A 65 -3.60 -19.51 -9.09
N GLY A 66 -3.90 -18.43 -9.80
CA GLY A 66 -4.65 -17.34 -9.22
C GLY A 66 -4.64 -16.05 -10.04
N SER A 67 -5.08 -14.98 -9.40
CA SER A 67 -5.11 -13.63 -9.97
C SER A 67 -4.99 -12.59 -8.86
N GLN A 68 -4.52 -11.41 -9.22
CA GLN A 68 -4.38 -10.30 -8.29
C GLN A 68 -4.44 -8.98 -9.03
N CYS A 69 -5.15 -8.04 -8.43
CA CYS A 69 -5.31 -6.69 -8.93
C CYS A 69 -5.05 -5.70 -7.79
N SER A 70 -4.57 -4.49 -8.12
CA SER A 70 -4.38 -3.42 -7.15
C SER A 70 -4.77 -2.07 -7.74
N GLU A 71 -5.06 -1.09 -6.88
CA GLU A 71 -5.50 0.24 -7.31
C GLU A 71 -5.21 1.30 -6.24
N ILE A 72 -4.82 2.51 -6.68
CA ILE A 72 -4.77 3.69 -5.82
C ILE A 72 -6.17 4.29 -5.71
N ASN A 73 -6.78 4.20 -4.53
CA ASN A 73 -8.16 4.66 -4.30
C ASN A 73 -8.25 6.18 -4.10
N ASN A 74 -7.26 6.77 -3.44
CA ASN A 74 -7.23 8.20 -3.15
C ASN A 74 -5.82 8.69 -2.82
N PHE A 75 -5.55 9.96 -3.06
CA PHE A 75 -4.34 10.64 -2.60
C PHE A 75 -4.66 12.08 -2.18
N SER A 76 -4.23 12.46 -0.98
CA SER A 76 -4.42 13.81 -0.45
C SER A 76 -3.25 14.21 0.43
N GLY A 77 -2.58 15.32 0.10
CA GLY A 77 -1.41 15.81 0.82
C GLY A 77 -0.22 14.86 0.73
N ASN A 78 0.03 14.08 1.79
CA ASN A 78 1.04 13.02 1.83
C ASN A 78 0.41 11.66 2.21
N THR A 79 -0.92 11.53 2.12
CA THR A 79 -1.64 10.32 2.49
C THR A 79 -2.22 9.66 1.26
N ILE A 80 -1.87 8.39 1.06
CA ILE A 80 -2.37 7.54 -0.01
C ILE A 80 -3.27 6.45 0.57
N ALA A 81 -4.36 6.17 -0.14
CA ALA A 81 -5.22 5.02 0.09
C ALA A 81 -5.17 4.13 -1.14
N TRP A 82 -5.09 2.82 -0.93
CA TRP A 82 -4.94 1.84 -2.01
C TRP A 82 -5.43 0.47 -1.53
N ASP A 83 -5.75 -0.40 -2.47
CA ASP A 83 -6.10 -1.78 -2.15
C ASP A 83 -5.50 -2.78 -3.12
N THR A 84 -5.51 -4.05 -2.70
CA THR A 84 -5.29 -5.18 -3.60
C THR A 84 -6.27 -6.30 -3.31
N THR A 85 -6.87 -6.83 -4.37
CA THR A 85 -7.73 -8.00 -4.32
C THR A 85 -7.02 -9.18 -4.98
N TRP A 86 -7.10 -10.36 -4.40
CA TRP A 86 -6.40 -11.52 -4.93
C TRP A 86 -7.06 -12.86 -4.56
N THR A 87 -6.69 -13.87 -5.32
CA THR A 87 -6.97 -15.28 -5.06
C THR A 87 -5.77 -16.06 -5.54
N TRP A 88 -5.17 -16.88 -4.67
CA TRP A 88 -3.99 -17.68 -4.95
C TRP A 88 -4.10 -19.07 -4.34
N SER A 89 -3.69 -20.08 -5.09
CA SER A 89 -3.60 -21.48 -4.66
C SER A 89 -2.28 -22.09 -5.12
N GLY A 90 -1.88 -23.21 -4.52
CA GLY A 90 -0.58 -23.85 -4.79
C GLY A 90 0.59 -23.15 -4.10
N GLY A 91 1.64 -23.91 -3.79
CA GLY A 91 2.82 -23.38 -3.08
C GLY A 91 2.48 -22.69 -1.75
N PRO A 92 1.97 -23.41 -0.73
CA PRO A 92 1.49 -22.81 0.52
C PRO A 92 2.58 -22.10 1.32
N THR A 93 3.85 -22.39 1.05
CA THR A 93 5.00 -21.77 1.72
C THR A 93 5.78 -20.83 0.79
N THR A 94 5.26 -20.52 -0.40
CA THR A 94 5.90 -19.61 -1.34
C THR A 94 5.05 -18.35 -1.51
N VAL A 95 5.67 -17.20 -1.27
CA VAL A 95 5.07 -15.89 -1.56
C VAL A 95 4.76 -15.79 -3.06
N LYS A 96 3.60 -15.23 -3.40
CA LYS A 96 3.16 -14.97 -4.78
C LYS A 96 3.49 -13.54 -5.19
N SER A 97 3.30 -12.58 -4.29
CA SER A 97 3.59 -11.18 -4.56
C SER A 97 3.92 -10.45 -3.28
N TYR A 98 4.62 -9.33 -3.39
CA TYR A 98 4.63 -8.28 -2.36
C TYR A 98 4.03 -7.00 -2.95
N THR A 99 2.69 -6.94 -3.06
CA THR A 99 2.04 -5.72 -3.57
C THR A 99 2.24 -4.60 -2.56
N ASN A 100 2.83 -3.50 -2.98
CA ASN A 100 3.35 -2.51 -2.06
C ASN A 100 3.28 -1.08 -2.62
N ILE A 101 3.16 -0.12 -1.71
CA ILE A 101 3.55 1.26 -1.93
C ILE A 101 5.06 1.37 -1.72
N GLN A 102 5.72 2.17 -2.55
CA GLN A 102 7.10 2.62 -2.36
C GLN A 102 7.12 4.15 -2.27
N GLN A 103 7.82 4.68 -1.28
CA GLN A 103 8.13 6.11 -1.18
C GLN A 103 9.22 6.46 -2.20
N GLN A 104 8.93 7.36 -3.13
CA GLN A 104 9.80 7.75 -4.24
C GLN A 104 10.57 9.04 -3.96
N SER A 105 10.06 9.88 -3.05
CA SER A 105 10.54 11.25 -2.85
C SER A 105 11.30 11.41 -1.53
N TYR A 106 12.51 10.86 -1.47
CA TYR A 106 13.45 11.12 -0.38
C TYR A 106 14.91 11.07 -0.85
N SER A 107 15.77 11.87 -0.22
CA SER A 107 17.21 11.81 -0.48
C SER A 107 17.79 10.56 0.15
N ARG A 108 18.36 9.66 -0.66
CA ARG A 108 19.09 8.48 -0.17
C ARG A 108 20.39 8.88 0.52
N LYS A 109 20.30 9.15 1.81
CA LYS A 109 21.43 9.50 2.69
C LYS A 109 21.69 8.40 3.71
N GLN A 110 22.81 8.56 4.42
CA GLN A 110 23.18 7.67 5.52
C GLN A 110 22.12 7.71 6.63
N LEU A 111 21.89 6.59 7.31
CA LEU A 111 20.87 6.43 8.35
C LEU A 111 21.02 7.47 9.46
N GLY A 112 22.24 7.79 9.87
CA GLY A 112 22.52 8.81 10.89
C GLY A 112 22.27 10.25 10.45
N ARG A 113 21.92 10.49 9.18
CA ARG A 113 21.62 11.81 8.64
C ARG A 113 20.12 12.09 8.53
N TYR A 114 19.25 11.10 8.79
CA TYR A 114 17.82 11.34 8.93
C TYR A 114 17.51 11.84 10.34
N ALA A 115 16.72 12.90 10.43
CA ALA A 115 16.20 13.42 11.68
C ALA A 115 15.02 12.59 12.17
N SER A 116 14.11 12.22 11.25
CA SER A 116 12.92 11.43 11.55
C SER A 116 12.30 10.80 10.30
N MET A 117 11.55 9.71 10.51
CA MET A 117 10.75 9.02 9.51
C MET A 117 9.33 8.76 10.03
N PRO A 118 8.55 9.81 10.40
CA PRO A 118 7.17 9.65 10.84
C PRO A 118 6.34 8.92 9.78
N THR A 119 5.61 7.90 10.21
CA THR A 119 4.70 7.11 9.37
C THR A 119 3.40 6.83 10.10
N THR A 120 2.33 6.74 9.34
CA THR A 120 1.01 6.29 9.78
C THR A 120 0.50 5.28 8.76
N TRP A 121 -0.06 4.17 9.23
CA TRP A 121 -0.68 3.16 8.38
C TRP A 121 -1.94 2.60 9.04
N LYS A 122 -3.05 2.71 8.32
CA LYS A 122 -4.34 2.12 8.65
C LYS A 122 -4.73 1.15 7.55
N TRP A 123 -4.91 -0.10 7.91
CA TRP A 123 -5.22 -1.16 6.97
C TRP A 123 -6.23 -2.16 7.54
N SER A 124 -6.88 -2.88 6.64
CA SER A 124 -7.79 -3.98 6.96
C SER A 124 -7.66 -5.09 5.93
N TYR A 125 -8.21 -6.25 6.26
CA TYR A 125 -8.27 -7.41 5.37
C TYR A 125 -9.67 -8.02 5.39
N THR A 126 -10.20 -8.40 4.23
CA THR A 126 -11.46 -9.16 4.11
C THR A 126 -11.29 -10.37 3.17
N GLY A 127 -12.13 -11.41 3.31
CA GLY A 127 -12.07 -12.63 2.48
C GLY A 127 -12.50 -13.92 3.19
N THR A 128 -12.72 -15.00 2.44
CA THR A 128 -13.10 -16.33 2.99
C THR A 128 -11.92 -16.99 3.69
N ASN A 129 -12.06 -17.39 4.95
CA ASN A 129 -11.02 -17.99 5.82
C ASN A 129 -9.94 -17.03 6.34
N LEU A 130 -10.21 -15.72 6.37
CA LEU A 130 -9.54 -14.88 7.36
C LEU A 130 -10.07 -15.32 8.72
N ALA A 131 -9.19 -15.75 9.61
CA ALA A 131 -9.53 -15.81 11.02
C ALA A 131 -10.17 -14.46 11.35
N ALA A 132 -11.46 -14.52 11.68
CA ALA A 132 -12.25 -13.33 11.82
C ALA A 132 -11.53 -12.44 12.86
N ASN A 133 -11.45 -11.13 12.60
CA ASN A 133 -11.16 -10.12 13.63
C ASN A 133 -9.83 -10.23 14.40
N GLY A 134 -8.72 -10.58 13.74
CA GLY A 134 -7.38 -10.43 14.33
C GLY A 134 -7.00 -11.54 15.33
N GLU A 135 -7.74 -12.64 15.34
CA GLU A 135 -7.37 -13.83 16.08
C GLU A 135 -6.30 -14.60 15.29
N TYR A 136 -5.11 -14.74 15.87
CA TYR A 136 -4.11 -15.68 15.38
C TYR A 136 -4.68 -17.10 15.53
N HIS A 137 -5.04 -17.73 14.42
CA HIS A 137 -5.35 -19.16 14.40
C HIS A 137 -4.11 -19.87 13.86
N PRO A 138 -3.40 -20.70 14.65
CA PRO A 138 -2.42 -21.60 14.07
C PRO A 138 -3.12 -22.47 13.03
N SER A 139 -2.47 -22.82 11.93
CA SER A 139 -3.06 -23.58 10.79
C SER A 139 -3.60 -24.97 11.17
N PHE A 140 -3.46 -25.35 12.44
CA PHE A 140 -3.86 -26.63 12.98
C PHE A 140 -4.37 -26.49 14.42
N ASP A 141 -5.65 -26.15 14.60
CA ASP A 141 -6.38 -26.34 15.87
C ASP A 141 -7.06 -27.72 15.96
N GLY A 142 -6.78 -28.62 15.01
CA GLY A 142 -7.40 -29.94 14.90
C GLY A 142 -8.75 -29.95 14.19
N PHE A 143 -9.31 -28.79 13.79
CA PHE A 143 -10.61 -28.71 13.12
C PHE A 143 -10.62 -27.81 11.86
N ARG A 144 -9.66 -26.88 11.71
CA ARG A 144 -9.65 -25.93 10.58
C ARG A 144 -8.23 -25.68 10.05
N ARG A 145 -7.99 -26.03 8.77
CA ARG A 145 -6.82 -25.52 8.04
C ARG A 145 -7.11 -24.09 7.61
N LEU A 146 -6.35 -23.12 8.13
CA LEU A 146 -6.33 -21.80 7.53
C LEU A 146 -5.80 -21.91 6.10
N THR A 147 -6.46 -21.22 5.18
CA THR A 147 -6.10 -21.21 3.75
C THR A 147 -5.55 -19.86 3.30
N ASN A 148 -5.83 -18.78 4.06
CA ASN A 148 -5.27 -17.47 3.82
C ASN A 148 -3.97 -17.32 4.61
N LEU A 149 -2.86 -17.20 3.90
CA LEU A 149 -1.52 -17.05 4.43
C LEU A 149 -0.93 -15.76 3.88
N PHE A 150 -0.70 -14.77 4.73
CA PHE A 150 -0.16 -13.48 4.35
C PHE A 150 0.44 -12.74 5.54
N GLU A 151 1.27 -11.76 5.23
CA GLU A 151 1.74 -10.76 6.17
C GLU A 151 1.46 -9.34 5.66
N VAL A 152 1.51 -8.36 6.56
CA VAL A 152 1.44 -6.94 6.22
C VAL A 152 2.63 -6.25 6.87
N ALA A 153 3.56 -5.75 6.05
CA ALA A 153 4.81 -5.19 6.54
C ALA A 153 5.26 -3.95 5.80
N TYR A 154 5.95 -3.11 6.57
CA TYR A 154 6.98 -2.27 5.99
C TYR A 154 8.16 -3.15 5.57
N ASP A 155 8.73 -2.87 4.41
CA ASP A 155 9.94 -3.50 3.92
C ASP A 155 10.92 -2.42 3.49
N THR A 156 12.15 -2.50 3.99
CA THR A 156 13.16 -1.47 3.74
C THR A 156 14.51 -2.10 3.46
N PHE A 157 15.19 -1.57 2.46
CA PHE A 157 16.53 -2.01 2.08
C PHE A 157 17.58 -1.00 2.49
N VAL A 158 18.66 -1.49 3.07
CA VAL A 158 19.76 -0.70 3.61
C VAL A 158 21.09 -1.26 3.10
N GLY A 159 21.99 -0.38 2.64
CA GLY A 159 23.25 -0.79 2.01
C GLY A 159 24.42 0.12 2.33
N THR A 160 25.58 -0.17 1.76
CA THR A 160 26.82 0.61 1.97
C THR A 160 26.93 1.83 1.05
N SER A 161 26.04 1.94 0.05
CA SER A 161 25.95 3.08 -0.86
C SER A 161 24.50 3.28 -1.33
N PRO A 162 24.13 4.45 -1.85
CA PRO A 162 22.75 4.74 -2.27
C PRO A 162 22.15 3.78 -3.33
N ASN A 163 23.00 3.21 -4.19
CA ASN A 163 22.58 2.39 -5.35
C ASN A 163 23.33 1.06 -5.47
N GLY A 164 24.07 0.66 -4.42
CA GLY A 164 24.80 -0.61 -4.40
C GLY A 164 23.92 -1.80 -3.99
N ALA A 165 24.53 -2.96 -3.87
CA ALA A 165 23.86 -4.14 -3.33
C ALA A 165 23.32 -3.88 -1.90
N ASN A 166 22.17 -4.48 -1.60
CA ASN A 166 21.58 -4.43 -0.27
C ASN A 166 22.49 -5.20 0.70
N ALA A 167 22.74 -4.63 1.87
CA ALA A 167 23.46 -5.29 2.97
C ALA A 167 22.48 -5.85 4.01
N PHE A 168 21.36 -5.14 4.20
CA PHE A 168 20.31 -5.51 5.13
C PHE A 168 18.93 -5.31 4.49
N GLU A 169 18.01 -6.15 4.93
CA GLU A 169 16.58 -5.98 4.77
C GLU A 169 15.99 -5.84 6.17
N VAL A 170 15.23 -4.77 6.40
CA VAL A 170 14.58 -4.51 7.69
C VAL A 170 13.09 -4.41 7.46
N MET A 171 12.37 -5.43 7.93
CA MET A 171 10.93 -5.51 7.84
C MET A 171 10.28 -5.22 9.20
N VAL A 172 9.10 -4.59 9.18
CA VAL A 172 8.25 -4.41 10.36
C VAL A 172 6.87 -4.94 10.03
N TRP A 173 6.59 -6.16 10.52
CA TRP A 173 5.36 -6.90 10.26
C TRP A 173 4.30 -6.45 11.27
N LEU A 174 3.28 -5.76 10.76
CA LEU A 174 2.12 -5.32 11.53
C LEU A 174 1.00 -6.35 11.53
N GLY A 175 0.89 -7.14 10.46
CA GLY A 175 -0.09 -8.19 10.27
C GLY A 175 0.59 -9.54 10.04
N LEU A 176 0.14 -10.58 10.72
CA LEU A 176 0.58 -11.96 10.50
C LEU A 176 -0.62 -12.91 10.59
N TYR A 177 -0.99 -13.56 9.49
CA TYR A 177 -2.15 -14.46 9.45
C TYR A 177 -1.77 -15.83 8.89
N GLY A 178 -2.02 -16.86 9.70
CA GLY A 178 -1.63 -18.24 9.48
C GLY A 178 -0.16 -18.55 9.78
N ASP A 179 0.29 -19.75 9.42
CA ASP A 179 1.61 -20.27 9.82
C ASP A 179 2.75 -19.83 8.88
N VAL A 180 2.77 -18.55 8.56
CA VAL A 180 3.92 -17.92 7.91
C VAL A 180 4.86 -17.39 8.99
N SER A 181 6.16 -17.37 8.71
CA SER A 181 7.18 -16.89 9.64
C SER A 181 8.21 -16.09 8.85
N PRO A 182 8.74 -15.00 9.42
CA PRO A 182 9.88 -14.31 8.82
C PRO A 182 11.07 -15.26 8.68
N LEU A 183 11.96 -14.93 7.74
CA LEU A 183 13.24 -15.60 7.61
C LEU A 183 14.01 -15.53 8.93
N SER A 184 14.38 -16.69 9.47
CA SER A 184 15.09 -16.75 10.74
C SER A 184 16.16 -17.84 10.76
N SER A 185 17.32 -17.49 11.29
CA SER A 185 18.37 -18.44 11.64
C SER A 185 18.04 -19.25 12.90
N ASN A 186 16.98 -18.88 13.64
CA ASN A 186 16.56 -19.53 14.89
C ASN A 186 15.30 -20.40 14.72
N GLY A 187 15.04 -20.90 13.50
CA GLY A 187 14.00 -21.90 13.24
C GLY A 187 12.78 -21.39 12.47
N TYR A 188 11.86 -22.32 12.19
CA TYR A 188 10.57 -22.07 11.56
C TYR A 188 9.49 -22.85 12.34
N PRO A 189 8.54 -22.20 13.05
CA PRO A 189 8.45 -20.74 13.24
C PRO A 189 9.68 -20.18 13.99
N PHE A 190 9.97 -18.90 13.78
CA PHE A 190 11.15 -18.27 14.37
C PHE A 190 11.11 -18.23 15.89
N THR A 191 12.29 -18.39 16.52
CA THR A 191 12.48 -18.00 17.94
C THR A 191 13.03 -16.57 17.99
N PRO A 192 12.38 -15.63 18.70
CA PRO A 192 12.83 -14.24 18.78
C PRO A 192 14.23 -14.12 19.37
N ILE A 193 15.07 -13.25 18.79
CA ILE A 193 16.38 -12.88 19.35
C ILE A 193 16.28 -11.75 20.38
N ALA A 194 15.17 -11.01 20.35
CA ALA A 194 14.82 -9.97 21.31
C ALA A 194 13.32 -9.64 21.19
N SER A 195 12.78 -8.96 22.20
CA SER A 195 11.38 -8.51 22.19
C SER A 195 11.23 -7.05 22.61
N PRO A 196 11.61 -6.07 21.75
CA PRO A 196 11.57 -4.65 22.13
C PRO A 196 10.17 -4.05 22.05
N VAL A 197 9.98 -2.95 22.80
CA VAL A 197 8.83 -2.04 22.61
C VAL A 197 9.31 -0.83 21.81
N ILE A 198 8.74 -0.62 20.62
CA ILE A 198 9.11 0.48 19.72
C ILE A 198 7.82 1.17 19.28
N ASN A 199 7.77 2.51 19.35
CA ASN A 199 6.58 3.30 19.04
C ASN A 199 5.31 2.84 19.79
N GLY A 200 5.47 2.33 21.03
CA GLY A 200 4.37 1.84 21.87
C GLY A 200 3.83 0.45 21.51
N VAL A 201 4.43 -0.25 20.53
CA VAL A 201 4.04 -1.61 20.13
C VAL A 201 5.11 -2.60 20.58
N GLN A 202 4.67 -3.72 21.16
CA GLN A 202 5.53 -4.85 21.50
C GLN A 202 5.84 -5.67 20.25
N PHE A 203 7.12 -5.80 19.91
CA PHE A 203 7.60 -6.62 18.81
C PHE A 203 8.39 -7.83 19.31
N ASP A 204 8.42 -8.87 18.50
CA ASP A 204 9.36 -9.99 18.56
C ASP A 204 10.29 -9.89 17.34
N LEU A 205 11.59 -9.79 17.58
CA LEU A 205 12.59 -9.57 16.55
C LEU A 205 13.15 -10.92 16.06
N ALA A 206 12.99 -11.18 14.76
CA ALA A 206 13.67 -12.26 14.05
C ALA A 206 14.97 -11.75 13.42
N TYR A 207 15.94 -12.65 13.25
CA TYR A 207 17.14 -12.42 12.45
C TYR A 207 17.41 -13.60 11.55
N GLY A 208 17.75 -13.33 10.29
CA GLY A 208 18.10 -14.33 9.29
C GLY A 208 19.16 -13.84 8.31
N LEU A 209 19.59 -14.75 7.43
CA LEU A 209 20.55 -14.46 6.37
C LEU A 209 20.07 -15.13 5.07
N ASN A 210 20.04 -14.39 3.96
CA ASN A 210 19.86 -14.93 2.62
C ASN A 210 21.00 -14.42 1.72
N GLY A 211 21.92 -15.32 1.38
CA GLY A 211 23.17 -14.95 0.73
C GLY A 211 23.97 -13.96 1.58
N ASN A 212 24.24 -12.77 1.03
CA ASN A 212 24.97 -11.70 1.71
C ASN A 212 24.06 -10.67 2.41
N VAL A 213 22.74 -10.84 2.31
CA VAL A 213 21.76 -9.91 2.90
C VAL A 213 21.34 -10.44 4.27
N LYS A 214 21.45 -9.57 5.28
CA LYS A 214 21.02 -9.84 6.66
C LYS A 214 19.60 -9.32 6.88
N PHE A 215 18.72 -10.17 7.37
CA PHE A 215 17.30 -9.87 7.57
C PHE A 215 17.05 -9.58 9.04
N TYR A 216 16.37 -8.47 9.31
CA TYR A 216 15.78 -8.18 10.61
C TYR A 216 14.29 -7.95 10.44
N SER A 217 13.46 -8.77 11.08
CA SER A 217 12.00 -8.67 10.97
C SER A 217 11.42 -8.45 12.35
N PHE A 218 10.86 -7.27 12.60
CA PHE A 218 10.12 -6.95 13.82
C PHE A 218 8.68 -7.37 13.63
N VAL A 219 8.24 -8.43 14.32
CA VAL A 219 6.87 -8.95 14.24
C VAL A 219 6.05 -8.43 15.40
N ALA A 220 5.00 -7.65 15.14
CA ALA A 220 4.13 -7.13 16.19
C ALA A 220 3.45 -8.29 16.92
N ARG A 221 3.59 -8.40 18.24
CA ARG A 221 3.05 -9.55 19.00
C ARG A 221 1.52 -9.66 18.96
N SER A 222 0.82 -8.57 18.66
CA SER A 222 -0.62 -8.60 18.43
C SER A 222 -1.01 -9.30 17.12
N HIS A 223 -0.07 -9.46 16.17
CA HIS A 223 -0.26 -9.98 14.82
C HIS A 223 -1.32 -9.24 13.97
N ALA A 224 -1.90 -8.16 14.50
CA ALA A 224 -2.99 -7.41 13.90
C ALA A 224 -2.93 -5.92 14.31
N ALA A 225 -1.75 -5.29 14.18
CA ALA A 225 -1.57 -3.86 14.36
C ALA A 225 -2.14 -3.08 13.15
N THR A 226 -3.46 -3.15 12.98
CA THR A 226 -4.23 -2.57 11.85
C THR A 226 -4.24 -1.04 11.84
N THR A 227 -3.85 -0.41 12.95
CA THR A 227 -3.51 1.01 13.03
C THR A 227 -2.15 1.14 13.69
N PHE A 228 -1.20 1.69 12.94
CA PHE A 228 0.15 1.96 13.42
C PHE A 228 0.52 3.41 13.12
N SER A 229 1.18 4.06 14.08
CA SER A 229 1.75 5.40 13.89
C SER A 229 2.99 5.56 14.76
N GLY A 230 4.04 6.14 14.22
CA GLY A 230 5.29 6.36 14.95
C GLY A 230 6.42 6.82 14.04
N ASP A 231 7.63 6.88 14.58
CA ASP A 231 8.83 7.18 13.81
C ASP A 231 9.55 5.87 13.42
N PHE A 232 9.63 5.57 12.13
CA PHE A 232 10.29 4.36 11.64
C PHE A 232 11.79 4.34 11.96
N LEU A 233 12.42 5.51 12.09
CA LEU A 233 13.84 5.63 12.42
C LEU A 233 14.18 4.97 13.78
N ASN A 234 13.20 4.80 14.66
CA ASN A 234 13.39 4.12 15.94
C ASN A 234 13.75 2.64 15.79
N PHE A 235 13.28 1.96 14.74
CA PHE A 235 13.71 0.58 14.44
C PHE A 235 15.19 0.53 14.06
N TYR A 236 15.65 1.47 13.22
CA TYR A 236 17.06 1.56 12.86
C TYR A 236 17.94 1.94 14.05
N LYS A 237 17.50 2.88 14.90
CA LYS A 237 18.22 3.23 16.13
C LYS A 237 18.35 2.03 17.05
N TYR A 238 17.29 1.23 17.20
CA TYR A 238 17.35 0.01 17.98
C TYR A 238 18.37 -0.98 17.41
N LEU A 239 18.38 -1.20 16.09
CA LEU A 239 19.36 -2.06 15.44
C LEU A 239 20.79 -1.54 15.57
N GLN A 240 21.01 -0.24 15.43
CA GLN A 240 22.32 0.40 15.61
C GLN A 240 22.83 0.26 17.04
N GLN A 241 21.94 0.37 18.03
CA GLN A 241 22.33 0.25 19.43
C GLN A 241 22.67 -1.18 19.83
N ASN A 242 21.89 -2.16 19.35
CA ASN A 242 21.96 -3.54 19.86
C ASN A 242 22.69 -4.51 18.91
N TYR A 243 22.81 -4.16 17.63
CA TYR A 243 23.36 -5.04 16.59
C TYR A 243 24.41 -4.34 15.69
N ALA A 244 25.06 -3.27 16.18
CA ALA A 244 26.20 -2.66 15.49
C ALA A 244 27.35 -3.65 15.24
N SER A 245 27.58 -4.61 16.15
CA SER A 245 28.55 -5.69 15.95
C SER A 245 28.22 -6.58 14.77
N ASN A 246 26.96 -6.63 14.34
CA ASN A 246 26.52 -7.29 13.12
C ASN A 246 26.60 -6.40 11.87
N GLY A 247 27.23 -5.22 11.99
CA GLY A 247 27.47 -4.28 10.91
C GLY A 247 26.35 -3.26 10.68
N PHE A 248 25.23 -3.32 11.42
CA PHE A 248 24.14 -2.35 11.27
C PHE A 248 24.51 -1.04 11.96
N ASN A 249 24.98 -0.05 11.20
CA ASN A 249 25.51 1.21 11.73
C ASN A 249 24.95 2.44 10.98
N SER A 250 25.19 3.63 11.55
CA SER A 250 24.64 4.88 11.04
C SER A 250 25.20 5.36 9.70
N ASN A 251 26.31 4.78 9.22
CA ASN A 251 26.92 5.12 7.93
C ASN A 251 26.29 4.39 6.73
N LEU A 252 25.42 3.41 6.98
CA LEU A 252 24.66 2.73 5.95
C LEU A 252 23.63 3.67 5.31
N TYR A 253 23.26 3.44 4.06
CA TYR A 253 22.31 4.24 3.30
C TYR A 253 20.95 3.54 3.26
N LEU A 254 19.87 4.30 3.45
CA LEU A 254 18.52 3.84 3.13
C LEU A 254 18.34 3.83 1.59
N GLN A 255 18.04 2.66 1.03
CA GLN A 255 17.97 2.42 -0.42
C GLN A 255 16.52 2.29 -0.92
N ALA A 256 15.64 1.68 -0.11
CA ALA A 256 14.21 1.59 -0.40
C ALA A 256 13.37 1.67 0.88
N PHE A 257 12.17 2.24 0.76
CA PHE A 257 11.19 2.29 1.84
C PHE A 257 9.80 1.94 1.28
N GLN A 258 9.29 0.77 1.66
CA GLN A 258 8.10 0.15 1.11
C GLN A 258 7.12 -0.24 2.22
N ALA A 259 5.84 -0.38 1.88
CA ALA A 259 4.80 -0.92 2.75
C ALA A 259 3.77 -1.66 1.92
N GLY A 260 3.46 -2.90 2.28
CA GLY A 260 2.64 -3.78 1.46
C GLY A 260 2.23 -5.07 2.16
N THR A 261 1.86 -6.06 1.36
CA THR A 261 1.47 -7.39 1.84
C THR A 261 2.11 -8.48 1.00
N GLU A 262 2.83 -9.39 1.62
CA GLU A 262 3.18 -10.67 1.01
C GLU A 262 2.01 -11.65 1.13
N VAL A 263 1.61 -12.23 -0.01
CA VAL A 263 0.49 -13.17 -0.08
C VAL A 263 0.97 -14.54 -0.53
N PHE A 264 0.45 -15.62 0.07
CA PHE A 264 0.89 -16.99 -0.23
C PHE A 264 -0.23 -17.80 -0.87
N THR A 265 -1.32 -18.02 -0.13
CA THR A 265 -2.54 -18.69 -0.60
C THR A 265 -3.75 -18.03 0.00
N GLY A 266 -4.90 -18.16 -0.64
CA GLY A 266 -6.17 -17.60 -0.18
C GLY A 266 -7.17 -17.33 -1.29
N SER A 267 -8.40 -16.97 -0.93
CA SER A 267 -9.48 -16.77 -1.90
C SER A 267 -10.37 -15.58 -1.55
N ASN A 268 -10.79 -14.84 -2.57
CA ASN A 268 -11.62 -13.63 -2.46
C ASN A 268 -11.09 -12.65 -1.41
N ALA A 269 -9.77 -12.52 -1.35
CA ALA A 269 -9.10 -11.76 -0.33
C ALA A 269 -8.92 -10.30 -0.81
N LYS A 270 -9.14 -9.33 0.08
CA LYS A 270 -8.90 -7.91 -0.16
C LYS A 270 -8.11 -7.32 0.99
N PHE A 271 -6.91 -6.82 0.68
CA PHE A 271 -6.14 -5.93 1.55
C PHE A 271 -6.50 -4.49 1.23
N ASP A 272 -6.95 -3.72 2.20
CA ASP A 272 -7.39 -2.34 2.02
C ASP A 272 -6.62 -1.40 2.96
N THR A 273 -5.84 -0.50 2.38
CA THR A 273 -5.15 0.59 3.08
C THR A 273 -5.98 1.86 2.95
N THR A 274 -6.68 2.21 4.03
CA THR A 274 -7.52 3.42 4.08
C THR A 274 -6.69 4.69 4.27
N ALA A 275 -5.50 4.57 4.85
CA ALA A 275 -4.55 5.67 4.95
C ALA A 275 -3.12 5.13 5.15
N TYR A 276 -2.20 5.52 4.29
CA TYR A 276 -0.76 5.36 4.47
C TYR A 276 -0.06 6.68 4.22
N SER A 277 0.89 7.03 5.08
CA SER A 277 1.80 8.15 4.87
C SER A 277 3.14 7.88 5.51
N VAL A 278 4.19 8.44 4.90
CA VAL A 278 5.53 8.50 5.48
C VAL A 278 6.22 9.78 4.99
N SER A 279 6.88 10.48 5.90
CA SER A 279 7.75 11.62 5.58
C SER A 279 9.17 11.30 6.05
N ILE A 280 10.12 11.27 5.13
CA ILE A 280 11.51 10.89 5.41
C ILE A 280 12.35 12.17 5.38
N SER A 281 12.89 12.57 6.54
CA SER A 281 13.56 13.87 6.73
C SER A 281 14.91 13.74 7.41
#